data_AF-A0A9Y1Z645-F1
#
_entry.id   AF-A0A9Y1Z645-F1
#
_cell.length_a   1.000
_cell.length_b   1.000
_cell.length_c   1.000
_cell.angle_alpha   90.00
_cell.angle_beta   90.00
_cell.angle_gamma   90.00
#
_symmetry.space_group_name_H-M   'P 1'
#
loop_
_entity.id
_entity.type
_entity.pdbx_description
1 polymer ?
#
loop_
_entity_poly.entity_id
_entity_poly.type
_entity_poly.pdbx_seq_one_letter_code
_entity_poly.pdbx_strand_id
1 'polypeptide(L)' 'MANRDDVTRELAECVDCGSVYAARQWPSGEIQPIGSDGCDCGSTDFLLIGSSDGESSTTETRSE' A
#
# COMPACT_ATOMS: atom_id res chain seq x y z
N MET A 1 2.70 25.95 -1.47
CA MET A 1 1.43 25.20 -1.56
C MET A 1 1.61 23.86 -0.83
N ALA A 2 0.56 23.36 -0.18
CA ALA A 2 0.61 22.28 0.80
C ALA A 2 1.00 20.91 0.20
N ASN A 3 2.09 20.29 0.69
CA ASN A 3 2.34 18.86 0.51
C ASN A 3 1.47 18.11 1.53
N ARG A 4 0.20 17.87 1.18
CA ARG A 4 -0.72 17.04 1.99
C ARG A 4 -0.86 15.64 1.36
N ASP A 5 0.04 15.32 0.44
CA ASP A 5 -0.11 14.24 -0.54
C ASP A 5 0.98 13.16 -0.37
N ASP A 6 1.53 12.95 0.82
CA ASP A 6 2.38 11.79 1.13
C ASP A 6 1.58 10.47 1.21
N VAL A 7 0.35 10.45 0.69
CA VAL A 7 -0.51 9.27 0.65
C VAL A 7 -0.32 8.55 -0.68
N THR A 8 0.31 7.39 -0.64
CA THR A 8 0.51 6.55 -1.82
C THR A 8 -0.73 5.71 -2.08
N ARG A 9 -1.09 5.54 -3.36
CA ARG A 9 -2.24 4.74 -3.76
C ARG A 9 -1.75 3.36 -4.16
N GLU A 10 -2.03 2.38 -3.31
CA GLU A 10 -1.57 1.00 -3.45
C GLU A 10 -2.77 0.05 -3.55
N LEU A 11 -2.49 -1.25 -3.70
CA LEU A 11 -3.50 -2.31 -3.62
C LEU A 11 -3.38 -3.02 -2.28
N ALA A 12 -4.52 -3.30 -1.64
CA ALA A 12 -4.57 -4.10 -0.42
C ALA A 12 -5.52 -5.29 -0.59
N GLU A 13 -5.11 -6.43 -0.05
CA GLU A 13 -5.85 -7.67 -0.02
C GLU A 13 -6.44 -7.90 1.38
N CYS A 14 -7.71 -8.29 1.43
CA CYS A 14 -8.35 -8.72 2.67
C CYS A 14 -7.75 -10.05 3.14
N VAL A 15 -7.26 -10.10 4.38
CA VAL A 15 -6.62 -11.31 4.93
C VAL A 15 -7.61 -12.45 5.22
N ASP A 16 -8.90 -12.14 5.27
CA ASP A 16 -9.95 -13.12 5.59
C ASP A 16 -10.51 -13.82 4.35
N CYS A 17 -10.80 -13.05 3.29
CA CYS A 17 -11.44 -13.57 2.08
C CYS A 17 -10.57 -13.48 0.81
N GLY A 18 -9.42 -12.83 0.86
CA GLY A 18 -8.52 -12.63 -0.29
C GLY A 18 -9.01 -11.63 -1.34
N SER A 19 -10.00 -10.80 -1.01
CA SER A 19 -10.51 -9.78 -1.94
C SER A 19 -9.56 -8.59 -2.04
N VAL A 20 -9.29 -8.13 -3.27
CA VAL A 20 -8.36 -7.03 -3.55
C VAL A 20 -9.09 -5.71 -3.73
N TYR A 21 -8.60 -4.66 -3.07
CA TYR A 21 -9.16 -3.32 -3.10
C TYR A 21 -8.06 -2.29 -3.38
N ALA A 22 -8.45 -1.19 -4.04
CA ALA A 22 -7.61 0.00 -4.07
C ALA A 22 -7.56 0.59 -2.66
N ALA A 23 -6.36 0.86 -2.16
CA ALA A 23 -6.13 1.37 -0.81
C ALA A 23 -5.15 2.55 -0.84
N ARG A 24 -5.18 3.33 0.24
CA ARG A 24 -4.25 4.43 0.50
C ARG A 24 -3.30 3.98 1.59
N GLN A 25 -2.00 4.12 1.35
CA GLN A 25 -0.97 3.96 2.36
C GLN A 25 -0.47 5.34 2.78
N TRP A 26 -0.51 5.61 4.08
CA TRP A 26 0.12 6.78 4.68
C TRP A 26 1.57 6.47 5.08
N PRO A 27 2.44 7.49 5.23
CA PRO A 27 3.83 7.28 5.61
C PRO A 27 3.98 6.75 7.05
N SER A 28 2.91 6.81 7.86
CA SER A 28 2.80 6.15 9.15
C SER A 28 2.64 4.63 9.06
N GLY A 29 2.36 4.09 7.87
CA GLY A 29 2.01 2.68 7.65
C GLY A 29 0.52 2.38 7.80
N GLU A 30 -0.33 3.39 7.99
CA GLU A 30 -1.79 3.22 7.97
C GLU A 30 -2.24 2.84 6.55
N ILE A 31 -3.21 1.92 6.46
CA ILE A 31 -3.77 1.43 5.20
C ILE A 31 -5.28 1.59 5.27
N GLN A 32 -5.87 2.22 4.26
CA GLN A 32 -7.33 2.36 4.19
C GLN A 32 -7.86 2.12 2.78
N PRO A 33 -8.84 1.22 2.60
CA PRO A 33 -9.51 1.04 1.32
C PRO A 33 -10.15 2.34 0.82
N ILE A 34 -10.14 2.52 -0.50
CA ILE A 34 -10.74 3.66 -1.20
C ILE A 34 -12.14 3.27 -1.66
N GLY A 35 -13.13 4.04 -1.24
CA GLY A 35 -14.52 3.83 -1.69
C GLY A 35 -15.31 2.83 -0.86
N SER A 36 -14.69 2.25 0.17
CA SER A 36 -15.34 1.39 1.17
C SER A 36 -14.68 1.61 2.53
N ASP A 37 -15.45 1.49 3.62
CA ASP A 37 -14.92 1.52 4.99
C ASP A 37 -14.35 0.15 5.43
N GLY A 38 -14.54 -0.90 4.63
CA GLY A 38 -14.09 -2.26 4.91
C GLY A 38 -14.38 -3.23 3.77
N CYS A 39 -14.13 -4.53 4.01
CA CYS A 39 -14.40 -5.60 3.07
C CYS A 39 -15.91 -5.93 3.08
N ASP A 40 -16.46 -6.31 1.93
CA ASP A 40 -17.85 -6.82 1.84
C ASP A 40 -18.09 -8.05 2.74
N CYS A 41 -17.02 -8.81 3.00
CA CYS A 41 -17.00 -9.95 3.91
C CYS A 41 -17.15 -9.58 5.41
N GLY A 42 -17.00 -8.31 5.77
CA GLY A 42 -17.06 -7.82 7.16
C GLY A 42 -15.70 -7.64 7.84
N SER A 43 -14.60 -8.07 7.22
CA SER A 43 -13.25 -7.83 7.74
C SER A 43 -12.75 -6.41 7.44
N THR A 44 -11.97 -5.89 8.39
CA THR A 44 -11.28 -4.60 8.28
C THR A 44 -9.76 -4.74 8.22
N ASP A 45 -9.28 -5.98 8.17
CA ASP A 45 -7.86 -6.33 8.13
C ASP A 45 -7.43 -6.49 6.68
N PHE A 46 -6.50 -5.63 6.27
CA PHE A 46 -5.98 -5.57 4.91
C PHE A 46 -4.46 -5.57 4.91
N LEU A 47 -3.88 -6.22 3.90
CA LEU A 47 -2.45 -6.32 3.69
C LEU A 47 -2.09 -5.78 2.31
N LEU A 48 -1.05 -4.95 2.20
CA LEU A 48 -0.62 -4.40 0.91
C LEU A 48 -0.04 -5.50 0.02
N ILE A 49 -0.49 -5.56 -1.24
CA ILE A 49 -0.08 -6.55 -2.24
C ILE A 49 0.71 -5.94 -3.42
N GLY A 50 1.22 -4.74 -3.20
CA GLY A 50 2.25 -4.01 -3.96
C GLY A 50 2.64 -2.82 -3.08
N SER A 51 3.85 -2.28 -3.08
CA SER A 51 4.91 -2.28 -4.09
C SER A 51 6.20 -2.91 -3.63
N SER A 52 6.79 -3.76 -4.48
CA SER A 52 8.23 -4.02 -4.49
C SER A 52 8.96 -2.77 -5.00
N ASP A 53 8.85 -1.65 -4.31
CA ASP A 53 9.74 -0.48 -4.51
C ASP A 53 10.48 -0.21 -3.20
N GLY A 54 11.05 -1.29 -2.69
CA GLY A 54 12.08 -1.32 -1.65
C GLY A 54 13.33 -2.01 -2.16
N GLU A 55 13.52 -2.09 -3.48
CA GLU A 55 14.86 -2.34 -4.03
C GLU A 55 15.68 -1.05 -3.92
N SER A 56 16.07 -0.70 -2.70
CA SER A 56 17.35 -0.01 -2.47
C SER A 56 18.49 -1.00 -2.72
N SER A 57 18.53 -1.64 -3.90
CA SER A 57 19.78 -2.18 -4.42
C SER A 57 20.48 -1.01 -5.07
N THR A 58 21.08 -0.15 -4.25
CA THR A 58 22.29 0.58 -4.66
C THR A 58 23.38 -0.47 -4.87
N THR A 59 23.30 -1.22 -5.98
CA THR A 59 24.49 -1.87 -6.52
C THR A 59 25.18 -0.82 -7.37
N GLU A 60 25.97 0.01 -6.69
CA GLU A 60 27.05 0.78 -7.33
C GLU A 60 27.95 -0.22 -8.07
N THR A 61 27.72 -0.39 -9.37
CA THR A 61 28.69 -1.07 -10.22
C THR A 61 29.82 -0.06 -10.47
N ARG A 62 30.91 -0.24 -9.72
CA ARG A 62 32.20 0.38 -9.98
C ARG A 62 32.65 0.01 -11.39
N SER A 63 33.00 1.00 -12.22
CA SER A 63 33.75 0.78 -13.44
C SER A 63 34.68 1.98 -13.65
N GLU A 64 35.96 1.79 -13.31
CA GLU A 64 37.09 2.58 -13.80
C GLU A 64 37.69 1.89 -15.02
#